data_AF-A0A1V5HWX4-F1
#
_entry.id   AF-A0A1V5HWX4-F1
#
_cell.length_a   1.000
_cell.length_b   1.000
_cell.length_c   1.000
_cell.angle_alpha   90.00
_cell.angle_beta   90.00
_cell.angle_gamma   90.00
#
_symmetry.space_group_name_H-M   'P 1'
#
loop_
_entity.id
_entity.type
_entity.pdbx_description
1 polymer ?
#
loop_
_entity_poly.entity_id
_entity_poly.type
_entity_poly.pdbx_seq_one_letter_code
_entity_poly.pdbx_strand_id
1 'polypeptide(L)'
;MSDGVDVTLKDLDSKEKALLIGAVYRQALIEVGHSADYHVYDLEQDLIEHKLSLAAGVFLQHVKAFYDSLPELQQKVFLVECLEHGRHYAYWYLPYFSPKNFSHVCSSVYKKADSAF
;
A
#
# COMPACT_ATOMS: atom_id res chain seq x y z
N MET A 1 7.29 30.62 -10.41
CA MET A 1 6.31 29.89 -11.23
C MET A 1 6.42 28.44 -10.81
N SER A 2 5.45 27.92 -10.07
CA SER A 2 5.38 26.50 -9.75
C SER A 2 4.74 25.82 -10.94
N ASP A 3 5.54 25.11 -11.72
CA ASP A 3 5.02 24.20 -12.75
C ASP A 3 4.29 23.07 -12.02
N GLY A 4 3.00 23.31 -11.76
CA GLY A 4 2.10 22.29 -11.25
C GLY A 4 1.92 21.25 -12.34
N VAL A 5 2.57 20.10 -12.16
CA VAL A 5 2.32 18.92 -12.99
C VAL A 5 0.88 18.49 -12.72
N ASP A 6 -0.01 18.75 -13.68
CA ASP A 6 -1.40 18.31 -13.62
C ASP A 6 -1.40 16.81 -13.95
N VAL A 7 -1.37 15.96 -12.92
CA VAL A 7 -1.40 14.50 -13.09
C VAL A 7 -2.85 14.09 -13.33
N THR A 8 -3.21 13.84 -14.59
CA THR A 8 -4.54 13.36 -14.96
C THR A 8 -4.71 11.89 -14.54
N LEU A 9 -5.27 11.64 -13.35
CA LEU A 9 -5.51 10.29 -12.81
C LEU A 9 -6.75 9.57 -13.39
N LYS A 10 -7.40 10.15 -14.42
CA LYS A 10 -8.78 9.80 -14.80
C LYS A 10 -8.98 8.42 -15.44
N ASP A 11 -7.91 7.80 -15.94
CA ASP A 11 -7.98 6.54 -16.70
C ASP A 11 -7.22 5.37 -16.06
N LEU A 12 -6.81 5.50 -14.78
CA LEU A 12 -6.08 4.43 -14.11
C LEU A 12 -7.01 3.30 -13.68
N ASP A 13 -6.64 2.06 -14.03
CA ASP A 13 -7.32 0.87 -13.52
C ASP A 13 -7.00 0.64 -12.03
N SER A 14 -7.76 -0.25 -11.38
CA SER A 14 -7.58 -0.48 -9.93
C SER A 14 -6.18 -1.01 -9.57
N LYS A 15 -5.47 -1.67 -10.50
CA LYS A 15 -4.10 -2.14 -10.27
C LYS A 15 -3.14 -0.95 -10.34
N GLU A 16 -3.27 -0.09 -11.33
CA GLU A 16 -2.43 1.11 -11.49
C GLU A 16 -2.58 2.05 -10.30
N LYS A 17 -3.81 2.24 -9.81
CA LYS A 17 -4.07 2.99 -8.57
C LYS A 17 -3.44 2.33 -7.35
N ALA A 18 -3.51 1.00 -7.24
CA ALA A 18 -2.84 0.28 -6.15
C ALA A 18 -1.32 0.46 -6.16
N LEU A 19 -0.70 0.52 -7.35
CA LEU A 19 0.71 0.83 -7.50
C LEU A 19 1.03 2.29 -7.12
N LEU A 20 0.14 3.23 -7.46
CA LEU A 20 0.26 4.62 -7.03
C LEU A 20 0.20 4.75 -5.50
N ILE A 21 -0.72 4.03 -4.84
CA ILE A 21 -0.78 3.94 -3.37
C ILE A 21 0.56 3.44 -2.81
N GLY A 22 1.16 2.42 -3.41
CA GLY A 22 2.49 1.94 -3.03
C GLY A 22 3.59 3.01 -3.17
N ALA A 23 3.56 3.79 -4.26
CA ALA A 23 4.51 4.90 -4.45
C ALA A 23 4.33 6.00 -3.40
N VAL A 24 3.08 6.39 -3.11
CA VAL A 24 2.75 7.40 -2.09
C VAL A 24 3.11 6.90 -0.69
N TYR A 25 2.88 5.61 -0.39
CA TYR A 25 3.28 4.99 0.87
C TYR A 25 4.78 5.11 1.12
N ARG A 26 5.60 4.81 0.11
CA ARG A 26 7.06 4.92 0.21
C ARG A 26 7.51 6.36 0.43
N GLN A 27 6.91 7.31 -0.27
CA GLN A 27 7.21 8.73 -0.09
C GLN A 27 6.81 9.20 1.32
N ALA A 28 5.64 8.78 1.81
CA ALA A 28 5.16 9.10 3.14
C ALA A 28 6.09 8.55 4.24
N LEU A 29 6.61 7.31 4.08
CA LEU A 29 7.61 6.74 4.99
C LEU A 29 8.86 7.62 5.12
N ILE A 30 9.38 8.12 3.99
CA ILE A 30 10.56 8.99 3.98
C ILE A 30 10.25 10.30 4.72
N GLU A 31 9.08 10.90 4.48
CA GLU A 31 8.67 12.16 5.10
C GLU A 31 8.53 12.07 6.62
N VAL A 32 8.12 10.91 7.15
CA VAL A 32 8.04 10.70 8.60
C VAL A 32 9.36 10.23 9.23
N GLY A 33 10.42 10.01 8.43
CA GLY A 33 11.76 9.67 8.89
C GLY A 33 12.11 8.18 8.87
N HIS A 34 11.36 7.36 8.13
CA HIS A 34 11.63 5.94 7.94
C HIS A 34 12.29 5.62 6.59
N SER A 35 12.83 4.42 6.49
CA SER A 35 13.23 3.84 5.21
C SER A 35 12.00 3.69 4.30
N ALA A 36 12.15 3.91 3.00
CA ALA A 36 11.13 3.63 1.99
C ALA A 36 10.79 2.12 1.85
N ASP A 37 11.53 1.28 2.58
CA ASP A 37 11.41 -0.18 2.59
C ASP A 37 10.83 -0.69 3.92
N TYR A 38 10.35 0.22 4.76
CA TYR A 38 9.77 -0.14 6.05
C TYR A 38 8.41 -0.83 5.85
N HIS A 39 8.23 -1.99 6.48
CA HIS A 39 7.03 -2.79 6.32
C HIS A 39 5.84 -2.19 7.08
N VAL A 40 4.64 -2.30 6.50
CA VAL A 40 3.42 -1.74 7.10
C VAL A 40 3.06 -2.39 8.46
N TYR A 41 3.41 -3.66 8.66
CA TYR A 41 3.16 -4.37 9.91
C TYR A 41 4.11 -3.94 11.04
N ASP A 42 5.26 -3.36 10.70
CA ASP A 42 6.24 -2.83 11.66
C ASP A 42 5.96 -1.36 12.04
N LEU A 43 4.95 -0.72 11.43
CA LEU A 43 4.54 0.63 11.78
C LEU A 43 3.90 0.63 13.18
N GLU A 44 4.66 1.09 14.16
CA GLU A 44 4.19 1.27 15.54
C GLU A 44 3.14 2.39 15.61
N GLN A 45 2.10 2.15 16.39
CA GLN A 45 0.95 3.05 16.49
C GLN A 45 1.36 4.40 17.12
N ASP A 46 2.21 4.35 18.15
CA ASP A 46 2.75 5.53 18.84
C ASP A 46 3.51 6.45 17.87
N LEU A 47 4.24 5.87 16.92
CA LEU A 47 5.00 6.63 15.92
C LEU A 47 4.08 7.33 14.91
N ILE A 48 3.00 6.68 14.50
CA ILE A 48 1.99 7.28 13.63
C ILE A 48 1.31 8.45 14.36
N GLU A 49 0.94 8.27 15.64
CA GLU A 49 0.25 9.26 16.46
C GLU A 49 1.06 10.56 16.61
N HIS A 50 2.39 10.47 16.76
CA HIS A 50 3.27 11.64 16.82
C HIS A 50 3.49 12.35 15.47
N LYS A 51 3.05 11.74 14.36
CA LYS A 51 3.21 12.28 13.00
C LYS A 51 1.88 12.67 12.35
N LEU A 52 0.74 12.56 13.05
CA LEU A 52 -0.59 12.91 12.53
C LEU A 52 -0.76 14.39 12.16
N SER A 53 0.13 15.28 12.59
CA SER A 53 0.15 16.66 12.12
C SER A 53 0.62 16.80 10.66
N LEU A 54 1.21 15.75 10.08
CA LEU A 54 1.66 15.69 8.70
C LEU A 54 0.67 14.88 7.86
N ALA A 55 0.42 15.32 6.62
CA ALA A 55 -0.40 14.57 5.67
C ALA A 55 0.14 13.15 5.45
N ALA A 56 1.48 12.98 5.42
CA ALA A 56 2.14 11.67 5.36
C ALA A 56 1.78 10.78 6.55
N GLY A 57 1.74 11.31 7.78
CA GLY A 57 1.38 10.54 8.97
C GLY A 57 -0.07 10.07 8.93
N VAL A 58 -1.00 10.96 8.54
CA VAL A 58 -2.42 10.60 8.34
C VAL A 58 -2.58 9.52 7.26
N PHE A 59 -1.84 9.65 6.15
CA PHE A 59 -1.86 8.67 5.08
C PHE A 59 -1.35 7.30 5.56
N LEU A 60 -0.22 7.26 6.27
CA LEU A 60 0.34 6.01 6.83
C LEU A 60 -0.61 5.37 7.85
N GLN A 61 -1.31 6.16 8.67
CA GLN A 61 -2.34 5.65 9.57
C GLN A 61 -3.45 4.94 8.79
N HIS A 62 -3.91 5.57 7.69
CA HIS A 62 -4.96 5.00 6.86
C HIS A 62 -4.51 3.71 6.17
N VAL A 63 -3.27 3.67 5.65
CA VAL A 63 -2.67 2.46 5.07
C VAL A 63 -2.57 1.33 6.10
N LYS A 64 -2.11 1.61 7.31
CA LYS A 64 -2.03 0.61 8.39
C LYS A 64 -3.42 0.10 8.76
N ALA A 65 -4.38 0.99 8.99
CA ALA A 65 -5.74 0.60 9.35
C ALA A 65 -6.40 -0.24 8.24
N PHE A 66 -6.19 0.12 6.97
CA PHE A 66 -6.66 -0.67 5.84
C PHE A 66 -6.00 -2.05 5.82
N TYR A 67 -4.68 -2.14 5.96
CA TYR A 67 -3.95 -3.41 6.04
C TYR A 67 -4.47 -4.30 7.18
N ASP A 68 -4.63 -3.76 8.39
CA ASP A 68 -5.09 -4.51 9.56
C ASP A 68 -6.56 -4.98 9.42
N SER A 69 -7.35 -4.33 8.56
CA SER A 69 -8.73 -4.74 8.25
C SER A 69 -8.84 -5.90 7.26
N LEU A 70 -7.76 -6.21 6.53
CA LEU A 70 -7.76 -7.26 5.51
C LEU A 70 -7.59 -8.65 6.15
N PRO A 71 -8.21 -9.70 5.57
CA PRO A 71 -7.87 -11.09 5.90
C PRO A 71 -6.40 -11.40 5.62
N GLU A 72 -5.81 -12.35 6.35
CA GLU A 72 -4.36 -12.67 6.29
C GLU A 72 -3.81 -12.86 4.86
N LEU A 73 -4.55 -13.55 3.99
CA LEU A 73 -4.13 -13.72 2.59
C LEU A 73 -4.16 -12.39 1.82
N GLN A 74 -5.18 -11.57 2.04
CA GLN A 74 -5.29 -10.25 1.41
C GLN A 74 -4.23 -9.29 1.95
N GLN A 75 -3.83 -9.40 3.21
CA GLN A 75 -2.70 -8.68 3.78
C GLN A 75 -1.40 -9.00 3.04
N LYS A 76 -1.08 -10.29 2.86
CA LYS A 76 0.12 -10.73 2.13
C LYS A 76 0.12 -10.23 0.69
N VAL A 77 -1.03 -10.30 0.01
CA VAL A 77 -1.19 -9.79 -1.36
C VAL A 77 -1.07 -8.27 -1.41
N PHE A 78 -1.72 -7.53 -0.51
CA PHE A 78 -1.64 -6.08 -0.47
C PHE A 78 -0.20 -5.60 -0.20
N LEU A 79 0.49 -6.25 0.73
CA LEU A 79 1.89 -5.97 1.03
C LEU A 79 2.77 -6.19 -0.21
N VAL A 80 2.74 -7.39 -0.78
CA VAL A 80 3.69 -7.79 -1.83
C VAL A 80 3.34 -7.19 -3.19
N GLU A 81 2.06 -7.14 -3.56
CA GLU A 81 1.64 -6.69 -4.89
C GLU A 81 1.39 -5.18 -4.96
N CYS A 82 0.91 -4.55 -3.88
CA CYS A 82 0.57 -3.12 -3.90
C CYS A 82 1.67 -2.25 -3.28
N LEU A 83 2.09 -2.54 -2.04
CA LEU A 83 3.02 -1.66 -1.30
C LEU A 83 4.49 -1.88 -1.71
N GLU A 84 4.90 -3.14 -1.85
CA GLU A 84 6.29 -3.50 -2.06
C GLU A 84 6.63 -3.83 -3.51
N HIS A 85 5.64 -4.24 -4.32
CA HIS A 85 5.80 -4.71 -5.69
C HIS A 85 6.90 -5.79 -5.83
N GLY A 86 6.90 -6.78 -4.93
CA GLY A 86 7.83 -7.91 -4.95
C GLY A 86 9.28 -7.61 -4.55
N ARG A 87 9.59 -6.41 -4.06
CA ARG A 87 10.97 -5.98 -3.76
C ARG A 87 11.66 -6.75 -2.63
N HIS A 88 10.93 -7.14 -1.58
CA HIS A 88 11.52 -7.81 -0.43
C HIS A 88 11.50 -9.33 -0.60
N TYR A 89 10.33 -9.91 -0.85
CA TYR A 89 10.18 -11.34 -1.09
C TYR A 89 9.03 -11.57 -2.08
N ALA A 90 9.34 -11.52 -3.38
CA ALA A 90 8.34 -11.82 -4.40
C ALA A 90 7.76 -13.23 -4.18
N TYR A 91 6.45 -13.31 -3.99
CA TYR A 91 5.69 -14.56 -4.10
C TYR A 91 6.05 -15.67 -3.10
N TRP A 92 6.72 -15.38 -1.99
CA TRP A 92 7.09 -16.40 -0.99
C TRP A 92 5.88 -17.20 -0.47
N TYR A 93 4.70 -16.58 -0.52
CA TYR A 93 3.44 -17.16 -0.08
C TYR A 93 2.70 -17.94 -1.19
N LEU A 94 3.06 -17.81 -2.48
CA LEU A 94 2.40 -18.48 -3.60
C LEU A 94 2.34 -20.02 -3.51
N PRO A 95 3.37 -20.74 -3.00
CA PRO A 95 3.32 -22.20 -2.90
C PRO A 95 2.16 -22.73 -2.05
N TYR A 96 1.58 -21.88 -1.20
CA TYR A 96 0.47 -22.24 -0.32
C TYR A 96 -0.91 -21.98 -0.95
N PHE A 97 -0.99 -21.49 -2.20
CA PHE A 97 -2.25 -21.12 -2.85
C PHE A 97 -2.39 -21.71 -4.26
N SER A 98 -3.62 -22.03 -4.66
CA SER A 98 -3.90 -22.40 -6.05
C SER A 98 -3.80 -21.15 -6.96
N PRO A 99 -3.22 -21.25 -8.16
CA PRO A 99 -3.07 -20.10 -9.06
C PRO A 99 -4.40 -19.42 -9.43
N LYS A 100 -5.49 -20.20 -9.55
CA LYS A 100 -6.84 -19.66 -9.82
C LYS A 100 -7.34 -18.79 -8.66
N ASN A 101 -7.15 -19.23 -7.42
CA ASN A 101 -7.56 -18.46 -6.25
C ASN A 101 -6.72 -17.18 -6.11
N PHE A 102 -5.43 -17.24 -6.46
CA PHE A 102 -4.52 -16.11 -6.36
C PHE A 102 -4.93 -14.91 -7.23
N SER A 103 -5.24 -15.13 -8.50
CA SER A 103 -5.67 -14.05 -9.42
C SER A 103 -6.95 -13.36 -8.94
N HIS A 104 -7.91 -14.13 -8.42
CA HIS A 104 -9.13 -13.59 -7.82
C HIS A 104 -8.84 -12.75 -6.58
N VAL A 105 -7.93 -13.19 -5.71
CA VAL A 105 -7.53 -12.44 -4.51
C VAL A 105 -6.84 -11.13 -4.90
N CYS A 106 -5.89 -11.15 -5.84
CA CYS A 106 -5.23 -9.93 -6.32
C CYS A 106 -6.25 -8.92 -6.87
N SER A 107 -7.13 -9.36 -7.76
CA SER A 107 -8.20 -8.52 -8.31
C SER A 107 -9.11 -7.95 -7.22
N SER A 108 -9.42 -8.74 -6.19
CA SER A 108 -10.21 -8.28 -5.05
C SER A 108 -9.46 -7.23 -4.22
N VAL A 109 -8.16 -7.41 -3.99
CA VAL A 109 -7.36 -6.47 -3.19
C VAL A 109 -7.21 -5.14 -3.92
N TYR A 110 -6.94 -5.15 -5.23
CA TYR A 110 -6.87 -3.92 -6.03
C TYR A 110 -8.15 -3.10 -5.96
N LYS A 111 -9.31 -3.74 -6.14
CA LYS A 111 -10.62 -3.06 -6.03
C LYS A 111 -10.89 -2.49 -4.65
N LYS A 112 -10.50 -3.22 -3.59
CA LYS A 112 -10.65 -2.75 -2.21
C LYS A 112 -9.75 -1.54 -1.93
N ALA A 113 -8.50 -1.57 -2.41
CA ALA A 113 -7.58 -0.44 -2.27
C ALA A 113 -8.09 0.79 -3.03
N ASP A 114 -8.54 0.62 -4.28
CA ASP A 114 -9.17 1.68 -5.08
C ASP A 114 -10.42 2.29 -4.42
N SER A 115 -11.18 1.50 -3.65
CA SER A 115 -12.35 2.02 -2.93
C SER A 115 -11.99 2.71 -1.60
N ALA A 116 -10.79 2.46 -1.07
CA ALA A 116 -10.35 2.95 0.24
C ALA A 116 -9.54 4.25 0.16
N PHE A 117 -8.90 4.53 -0.97
CA PHE A 117 -8.02 5.69 -1.18
C PHE A 117 -8.50 6.54 -2.35
#